data_AF-A0A971QBH5-F1
#
_entry.id   AF-A0A971QBH5-F1
#
_cell.length_a   1.000
_cell.length_b   1.000
_cell.length_c   1.000
_cell.angle_alpha   90.00
_cell.angle_beta   90.00
_cell.angle_gamma   90.00
#
_symmetry.space_group_name_H-M   'P 1'
#
loop_
_entity.id
_entity.type
_entity.pdbx_description
1 polymer ?
#
loop_
_entity_poly.entity_id
_entity_poly.type
_entity_poly.pdbx_seq_one_letter_code
_entity_poly.pdbx_strand_id
1 'polypeptide(L)'
;MWPFRRKATREPPQLSDPPRWMGEEVQRRTGLSPDVCRKTLHRATVGEYRQIVAARNHEEYHTRTCDTMKQCGPRHDPMEDDPAFATILLRASLEAEREVGAGGDYGHCFVFWECKKRILHDRYGIAWCHEAELNPDWEFD
;
A
#
# COMPACT_ATOMS: atom_id res chain seq x y z
N MET A 1 22.83 -5.23 10.71
CA MET A 1 23.72 -5.37 9.53
C MET A 1 23.05 -6.36 8.60
N TRP A 2 22.35 -5.88 7.56
CA TRP A 2 21.57 -6.74 6.65
C TRP A 2 22.36 -6.94 5.36
N PRO A 3 22.94 -8.13 5.10
CA PRO A 3 23.63 -8.39 3.85
C PRO A 3 22.59 -8.94 2.86
N PHE A 4 22.37 -8.26 1.74
CA PHE A 4 21.98 -8.80 0.43
C PHE A 4 21.40 -7.65 -0.42
N ARG A 5 22.28 -6.90 -1.08
CA ARG A 5 21.90 -6.02 -2.19
C ARG A 5 21.51 -6.90 -3.39
N ARG A 6 20.27 -7.39 -3.45
CA ARG A 6 19.62 -7.43 -4.76
C ARG A 6 19.42 -5.97 -5.14
N LYS A 7 19.86 -5.55 -6.33
CA LYS A 7 19.54 -4.19 -6.81
C LYS A 7 18.01 -4.10 -6.83
N ALA A 8 17.42 -3.32 -5.93
CA ALA A 8 16.01 -3.01 -5.98
C ALA A 8 15.72 -2.48 -7.38
N THR A 9 14.90 -3.21 -8.13
CA THR A 9 14.60 -2.88 -9.51
C THR A 9 13.55 -1.79 -9.54
N ARG A 10 13.76 -0.76 -10.37
CA ARG A 10 12.77 0.29 -10.63
C ARG A 10 11.69 -0.14 -11.64
N GLU A 11 11.71 -1.39 -12.08
CA GLU A 11 10.72 -1.96 -12.99
C GLU A 11 9.82 -2.94 -12.23
N PRO A 12 8.50 -2.90 -12.44
CA PRO A 12 7.58 -3.82 -11.80
C PRO A 12 7.81 -5.25 -12.29
N PRO A 13 7.93 -6.24 -11.40
CA PRO A 13 8.05 -7.64 -11.80
C PRO A 13 6.77 -8.14 -12.49
N GLN A 14 6.90 -9.20 -13.29
CA GLN A 14 5.75 -9.94 -13.80
C GLN A 14 4.98 -10.59 -12.65
N LEU A 15 3.66 -10.41 -12.65
CA LEU A 15 2.78 -10.88 -11.60
C LEU A 15 2.19 -12.25 -11.93
N SER A 16 2.26 -13.18 -10.98
CA SER A 16 1.46 -14.42 -11.05
C SER A 16 -0.03 -14.11 -10.88
N ASP A 17 -0.87 -15.12 -11.16
CA ASP A 17 -2.29 -15.04 -10.80
C ASP A 17 -2.46 -14.78 -9.30
N PRO A 18 -3.34 -13.85 -8.90
CA PRO A 18 -3.60 -13.58 -7.50
C PRO A 18 -4.38 -14.75 -6.88
N PRO A 19 -4.12 -15.10 -5.62
CA PRO A 19 -4.88 -16.13 -4.94
C PRO A 19 -6.34 -15.69 -4.75
N ARG A 20 -7.27 -16.66 -4.77
CA ARG A 20 -8.72 -16.43 -4.74
C ARG A 20 -9.19 -15.50 -3.61
N TRP A 21 -8.59 -15.64 -2.42
CA TRP A 21 -8.96 -14.85 -1.25
C TRP A 21 -8.77 -13.34 -1.45
N MET A 22 -7.81 -12.91 -2.29
CA MET A 22 -7.64 -11.47 -2.59
C MET A 22 -8.85 -10.94 -3.36
N GLY A 23 -9.35 -11.73 -4.31
CA GLY A 23 -10.55 -11.35 -5.09
C GLY A 23 -11.78 -11.24 -4.19
N GLU A 24 -11.94 -12.19 -3.27
CA GLU A 24 -13.01 -12.19 -2.27
C GLU A 24 -12.90 -10.98 -1.33
N GLU A 25 -11.69 -10.61 -0.92
CA GLU A 25 -11.46 -9.46 -0.05
C GLU A 25 -11.73 -8.12 -0.77
N VAL A 26 -11.29 -7.97 -2.03
CA VAL A 26 -11.62 -6.79 -2.85
C VAL A 26 -13.13 -6.70 -3.07
N GLN A 27 -13.79 -7.82 -3.34
CA GLN A 27 -15.24 -7.89 -3.49
C GLN A 27 -15.94 -7.47 -2.19
N ARG A 28 -15.47 -7.96 -1.03
CA ARG A 28 -16.02 -7.61 0.28
C ARG A 28 -15.93 -6.10 0.56
N ARG A 29 -14.84 -5.44 0.16
CA ARG A 29 -14.62 -4.01 0.38
C ARG A 29 -15.40 -3.11 -0.57
N THR A 30 -15.56 -3.54 -1.82
CA THR A 30 -16.05 -2.68 -2.90
C THR A 30 -17.47 -2.99 -3.35
N GLY A 31 -17.99 -4.20 -3.05
CA GLY A 31 -19.27 -4.68 -3.57
C GLY A 31 -19.28 -4.96 -5.08
N LEU A 32 -18.13 -4.86 -5.75
CA LEU A 32 -18.01 -5.05 -7.20
C LEU A 32 -18.17 -6.53 -7.59
N SER A 33 -18.41 -6.77 -8.88
CA SER A 33 -18.52 -8.15 -9.38
C SER A 33 -17.17 -8.89 -9.29
N PRO A 34 -17.17 -10.24 -9.20
CA PRO A 34 -15.93 -11.02 -9.18
C PRO A 34 -14.99 -10.74 -10.34
N ASP A 35 -15.53 -10.50 -11.54
CA ASP A 35 -14.74 -10.19 -12.74
C ASP A 35 -14.03 -8.85 -12.63
N VAL A 36 -14.70 -7.84 -12.08
CA VAL A 36 -14.09 -6.52 -11.83
C VAL A 36 -13.02 -6.64 -10.75
N CYS A 37 -13.28 -7.35 -9.66
CA CYS A 37 -12.30 -7.57 -8.59
C CYS A 37 -11.05 -8.29 -9.12
N ARG A 38 -11.23 -9.34 -9.92
CA ARG A 38 -10.12 -10.04 -10.58
C ARG A 38 -9.34 -9.10 -11.49
N LYS A 39 -10.04 -8.32 -12.31
CA LYS A 39 -9.43 -7.33 -13.22
C LYS A 39 -8.57 -6.32 -12.45
N THR A 40 -9.08 -5.77 -11.35
CA THR A 40 -8.35 -4.81 -10.51
C THR A 40 -7.10 -5.46 -9.91
N LEU A 41 -7.15 -6.73 -9.50
CA LEU A 41 -5.95 -7.43 -9.02
C LEU A 41 -4.89 -7.67 -10.09
N HIS A 42 -5.18 -7.53 -11.39
CA HIS A 42 -4.18 -7.65 -12.47
C HIS A 42 -3.70 -6.30 -13.02
N ARG A 43 -4.50 -5.25 -12.90
CA ARG A 43 -4.25 -3.95 -13.52
C ARG A 43 -4.95 -2.82 -12.77
N ALA A 44 -4.69 -2.74 -11.47
CA ALA A 44 -5.18 -1.66 -10.64
C ALA A 44 -4.61 -0.33 -11.13
N THR A 45 -5.45 0.68 -11.17
CA THR A 45 -5.05 2.09 -11.22
C THR A 45 -4.62 2.57 -9.83
N VAL A 46 -3.88 3.68 -9.79
CA VAL A 46 -3.54 4.36 -8.51
C VAL A 46 -4.80 4.70 -7.71
N GLY A 47 -5.86 5.15 -8.39
CA GLY A 47 -7.13 5.48 -7.75
C GLY A 47 -7.80 4.25 -7.11
N GLU A 48 -7.85 3.13 -7.82
CA GLU A 48 -8.39 1.87 -7.26
C GLU A 48 -7.55 1.35 -6.09
N TYR A 49 -6.21 1.38 -6.20
CA TYR A 49 -5.32 1.04 -5.10
C TYR A 49 -5.65 1.86 -3.85
N ARG A 50 -5.68 3.19 -3.97
CA ARG A 50 -5.97 4.09 -2.84
C ARG A 50 -7.35 3.84 -2.27
N GLN A 51 -8.37 3.72 -3.12
CA GLN A 51 -9.75 3.51 -2.67
C GLN A 51 -9.90 2.18 -1.91
N ILE A 52 -9.28 1.10 -2.38
CA ILE A 52 -9.43 -0.23 -1.76
C ILE A 52 -8.65 -0.34 -0.44
N VAL A 53 -7.50 0.32 -0.33
CA VAL A 53 -6.69 0.33 0.90
C VAL A 53 -7.26 1.32 1.93
N ALA A 54 -7.67 2.52 1.51
CA ALA A 54 -8.31 3.51 2.38
C ALA A 54 -9.66 3.02 2.96
N ALA A 55 -10.35 2.09 2.30
CA ALA A 55 -11.58 1.49 2.84
C ALA A 55 -11.41 0.77 4.20
N ARG A 56 -10.17 0.51 4.65
CA ARG A 56 -9.86 0.04 6.01
C ARG A 56 -9.06 1.02 6.84
N ASN A 57 -8.20 1.81 6.20
CA ASN A 57 -7.39 2.81 6.88
C ASN A 57 -8.19 4.11 6.87
N HIS A 58 -8.87 4.42 7.97
CA HIS A 58 -9.54 5.71 8.20
C HIS A 58 -8.51 6.84 8.40
N GLU A 59 -7.43 6.83 7.61
CA GLU A 59 -6.47 7.93 7.48
C GLU A 59 -7.06 8.90 6.45
N GLU A 60 -8.14 9.57 6.84
CA GLU A 60 -8.36 10.92 6.33
C GLU A 60 -7.18 11.75 6.83
N TYR A 61 -6.12 11.79 6.03
CA TYR A 61 -5.11 12.83 6.15
C TYR A 61 -5.85 14.15 6.05
N HIS A 62 -6.06 14.77 7.21
CA HIS A 62 -6.62 16.10 7.29
C HIS A 62 -5.63 17.01 6.58
N THR A 63 -5.88 17.28 5.29
CA THR A 63 -5.22 18.35 4.57
C THR A 63 -5.58 19.63 5.32
N ARG A 64 -4.71 20.08 6.23
CA ARG A 64 -4.74 21.46 6.68
C ARG A 64 -4.41 22.30 5.44
N THR A 65 -5.43 22.93 4.89
CA THR A 65 -5.23 24.08 4.00
C THR A 65 -4.52 25.15 4.81
N CYS A 66 -3.22 25.33 4.60
CA CYS A 66 -2.54 26.55 5.02
C CYS A 66 -2.81 27.62 3.96
N ASP A 67 -2.84 28.90 4.37
CA ASP A 67 -3.21 30.04 3.52
C ASP A 67 -2.28 30.29 2.31
N THR A 68 -1.24 29.47 2.16
CA THR A 68 -0.37 29.41 0.99
C THR A 68 -0.63 28.11 0.26
N MET A 69 -1.03 28.15 -1.01
CA MET A 69 -1.48 27.02 -1.85
C MET A 69 -0.42 25.92 -2.11
N LYS A 70 0.14 25.32 -1.07
CA LYS A 70 0.98 24.12 -1.10
C LYS A 70 0.34 23.10 -0.17
N GLN A 71 0.06 21.91 -0.70
CA GLN A 71 -0.45 20.79 0.08
C GLN A 71 0.54 20.49 1.23
N CYS A 72 0.11 20.69 2.47
CA CYS A 72 0.86 20.40 3.68
C CYS A 72 0.48 19.02 4.25
N GLY A 73 0.47 17.99 3.40
CA GLY A 73 0.38 16.60 3.85
C GLY A 73 1.77 16.02 4.17
N PRO A 74 1.84 14.90 4.89
CA PRO A 74 3.09 14.17 5.03
C PRO A 74 3.58 13.68 3.66
N ARG A 75 4.90 13.51 3.54
CA ARG A 75 5.52 12.95 2.35
C ARG A 75 5.22 11.45 2.26
N HIS A 76 4.81 10.98 1.09
CA HIS A 76 4.69 9.55 0.79
C HIS A 76 5.72 9.13 -0.26
N ASP A 77 5.92 7.82 -0.42
CA ASP A 77 6.85 7.28 -1.42
C ASP A 77 6.31 7.61 -2.83
N PRO A 78 7.11 8.22 -3.73
CA PRO A 78 6.68 8.50 -5.10
C PRO A 78 6.18 7.28 -5.88
N MET A 79 6.57 6.05 -5.50
CA MET A 79 6.00 4.83 -6.08
C MET A 79 4.49 4.71 -5.86
N GLU A 80 3.94 5.33 -4.82
CA GLU A 80 2.49 5.34 -4.57
C GLU A 80 1.70 6.23 -5.54
N ASP A 81 2.39 7.08 -6.31
CA ASP A 81 1.82 7.85 -7.42
C ASP A 81 2.06 7.20 -8.78
N ASP A 82 2.95 6.20 -8.87
CA ASP A 82 3.32 5.57 -10.13
C ASP A 82 2.34 4.43 -10.49
N PRO A 83 1.58 4.56 -11.61
CA PRO A 83 0.62 3.53 -12.02
C PRO A 83 1.27 2.17 -12.31
N ALA A 84 2.58 2.12 -12.59
CA ALA A 84 3.30 0.87 -12.80
C ALA A 84 3.34 0.00 -11.52
N PHE A 85 3.24 0.61 -10.34
CA PHE A 85 3.32 -0.07 -9.05
C PHE A 85 1.95 -0.28 -8.38
N ALA A 86 0.89 0.37 -8.85
CA ALA A 86 -0.43 0.33 -8.21
C ALA A 86 -0.96 -1.09 -7.95
N THR A 87 -0.78 -2.01 -8.90
CA THR A 87 -1.22 -3.41 -8.72
C THR A 87 -0.40 -4.14 -7.66
N ILE A 88 0.91 -3.90 -7.62
CA ILE A 88 1.82 -4.53 -6.67
C ILE A 88 1.57 -3.98 -5.26
N LEU A 89 1.41 -2.66 -5.13
CA LEU A 89 1.09 -2.00 -3.87
C LEU A 89 -0.26 -2.48 -3.33
N LEU A 90 -1.29 -2.60 -4.18
CA LEU A 90 -2.58 -3.16 -3.78
C LEU A 90 -2.43 -4.59 -3.22
N ARG A 91 -1.76 -5.48 -3.95
CA ARG A 91 -1.58 -6.87 -3.51
C ARG A 91 -0.78 -6.95 -2.22
N ALA A 92 0.32 -6.21 -2.12
CA ALA A 92 1.15 -6.19 -0.92
C ALA A 92 0.38 -5.65 0.31
N SER A 93 -0.45 -4.62 0.13
CA SER A 93 -1.32 -4.11 1.20
C SER A 93 -2.33 -5.17 1.67
N LEU A 94 -3.00 -5.85 0.74
CA LEU A 94 -3.95 -6.93 1.09
C LEU A 94 -3.27 -8.10 1.83
N GLU A 95 -2.05 -8.46 1.42
CA GLU A 95 -1.24 -9.48 2.11
C GLU A 95 -0.84 -9.00 3.51
N ALA A 96 -0.35 -7.76 3.64
CA ALA A 96 0.07 -7.20 4.92
C ALA A 96 -1.09 -7.12 5.91
N GLU A 97 -2.25 -6.62 5.49
CA GLU A 97 -3.47 -6.58 6.34
C GLU A 97 -3.91 -7.98 6.76
N ARG A 98 -3.77 -8.98 5.87
CA ARG A 98 -4.10 -10.36 6.20
C ARG A 98 -3.12 -10.96 7.21
N GLU A 99 -1.83 -10.67 7.08
CA GLU A 99 -0.78 -11.17 7.98
C GLU A 99 -0.84 -10.50 9.35
N VAL A 100 -1.05 -9.18 9.41
CA VAL A 100 -1.12 -8.42 10.66
C VAL A 100 -2.46 -8.59 11.36
N GLY A 101 -3.55 -8.81 10.60
CA GLY A 101 -4.90 -8.97 11.14
C GLY A 101 -5.62 -7.63 11.30
N ALA A 102 -6.81 -7.67 11.92
CA ALA A 102 -7.59 -6.46 12.16
C ALA A 102 -6.89 -5.55 13.19
N GLY A 103 -6.76 -4.27 12.86
CA GLY A 103 -6.23 -3.25 13.77
C GLY A 103 -7.17 -2.89 14.92
N GLY A 104 -6.72 -1.93 15.74
CA GLY A 104 -7.47 -1.42 16.89
C GLY A 104 -6.60 -0.88 18.03
N ASP A 105 -5.30 -1.18 18.01
CA ASP A 105 -4.35 -0.79 19.05
C ASP A 105 -3.36 0.27 18.56
N TYR A 106 -2.85 1.07 19.50
CA TYR A 106 -1.83 2.11 19.26
C TYR A 106 -0.59 1.50 18.56
N GLY A 107 -0.11 2.13 17.49
CA GLY A 107 1.06 1.74 16.71
C GLY A 107 0.80 0.66 15.67
N HIS A 108 -0.47 0.35 15.37
CA HIS A 108 -0.82 -0.62 14.34
C HIS A 108 -0.31 -0.22 12.94
N CYS A 109 -0.27 1.08 12.64
CA CYS A 109 0.26 1.57 11.36
C CYS A 109 1.71 1.11 11.12
N PHE A 110 2.56 1.16 12.15
CA PHE A 110 3.96 0.74 12.05
C PHE A 110 4.09 -0.75 11.75
N VAL A 111 3.28 -1.59 12.43
CA VAL A 111 3.30 -3.05 12.20
C VAL A 111 2.83 -3.37 10.78
N PHE A 112 1.78 -2.70 10.33
CA PHE A 112 1.29 -2.83 8.96
C PHE A 112 2.35 -2.38 7.93
N TRP A 113 2.96 -1.20 8.10
CA TRP A 113 3.94 -0.65 7.17
C TRP A 113 5.19 -1.52 7.07
N GLU A 114 5.75 -1.98 8.20
CA GLU A 114 6.90 -2.88 8.20
C GLU A 114 6.56 -4.22 7.52
N CYS A 115 5.34 -4.73 7.74
CA CYS A 115 4.87 -5.93 7.07
C CYS A 115 4.75 -5.73 5.54
N LYS A 116 4.09 -4.65 5.10
CA LYS A 116 3.96 -4.28 3.67
C LYS A 116 5.34 -4.12 3.03
N LYS A 117 6.26 -3.43 3.69
CA LYS A 117 7.62 -3.20 3.22
C LYS A 117 8.40 -4.51 3.05
N ARG A 118 8.32 -5.42 4.03
CA ARG A 118 8.92 -6.76 3.92
C ARG A 118 8.34 -7.54 2.74
N ILE A 119 7.02 -7.55 2.58
CA ILE A 119 6.35 -8.24 1.46
C ILE A 119 6.80 -7.66 0.10
N LEU A 120 6.84 -6.34 -0.02
CA LEU A 120 7.32 -5.64 -1.22
C LEU A 120 8.76 -6.02 -1.57
N HIS A 121 9.63 -6.05 -0.57
CA HIS A 121 11.02 -6.44 -0.76
C HIS A 121 11.16 -7.91 -1.16
N ASP A 122 10.58 -8.83 -0.39
CA ASP A 122 10.85 -10.27 -0.51
C ASP A 122 10.19 -10.89 -1.74
N ARG A 123 8.95 -10.46 -2.06
CA ARG A 123 8.18 -11.03 -3.17
C ARG A 123 8.38 -10.29 -4.48
N TYR A 124 8.55 -8.98 -4.41
CA TYR A 124 8.53 -8.12 -5.59
C TYR A 124 9.87 -7.43 -5.87
N GLY A 125 10.86 -7.54 -4.96
CA GLY A 125 12.16 -6.87 -5.13
C GLY A 125 12.08 -5.36 -5.05
N ILE A 126 11.02 -4.81 -4.45
CA ILE A 126 10.74 -3.37 -4.36
C ILE A 126 11.25 -2.83 -3.04
N ALA A 127 12.00 -1.74 -3.11
CA ALA A 127 12.35 -0.93 -1.96
C ALA A 127 11.33 0.21 -1.84
N TRP A 128 10.42 0.08 -0.89
CA TRP A 128 9.40 1.07 -0.56
C TRP A 128 9.70 1.68 0.81
N CYS A 129 9.51 2.98 0.95
CA CYS A 129 9.66 3.72 2.21
C CYS A 129 8.28 4.08 2.78
N HIS A 130 8.06 3.83 4.06
CA HIS A 130 6.80 4.22 4.70
C HIS A 130 6.83 5.66 5.21
N GLU A 131 5.66 6.19 5.57
CA GLU A 131 5.48 7.60 5.89
C GLU A 131 6.30 8.05 7.10
N ALA A 132 6.43 7.24 8.16
CA ALA A 132 7.29 7.58 9.29
C ALA A 132 8.80 7.68 8.92
N GLU A 133 9.29 6.93 7.92
CA GLU A 133 10.68 7.10 7.45
C GLU A 133 10.84 8.39 6.63
N LEU A 134 9.80 8.74 5.89
CA LEU A 134 9.78 9.94 5.07
C LEU A 134 9.44 11.18 5.89
N ASN A 135 8.90 11.06 7.10
CA ASN A 135 8.47 12.19 7.93
C ASN A 135 8.90 11.97 9.38
N PRO A 136 10.21 12.05 9.67
CA PRO A 136 10.73 11.78 11.02
C PRO A 136 10.25 12.79 12.07
N ASP A 137 9.74 13.95 11.64
CA ASP A 137 9.23 15.01 12.51
C ASP A 137 7.71 14.90 12.76
N TRP A 138 7.07 13.84 12.26
CA TRP A 138 5.63 13.61 12.39
C TRP A 138 5.36 12.42 13.31
N GLU A 139 4.29 12.54 14.10
CA GLU A 139 3.77 11.45 14.91
C GLU A 139 2.70 10.68 14.12
N PHE A 140 2.81 9.36 14.15
CA PHE A 140 1.87 8.43 13.51
C PHE A 140 1.40 7.41 14.55
N ASP A 141 0.20 6.86 14.36
CA ASP A 141 -0.41 5.87 15.25
C ASP A 141 -1.35 4.92 14.50
#